data_AF-R2QQV7-F1
#
_entry.id   AF-R2QQV7-F1
#
_cell.length_a   1.000
_cell.length_b   1.000
_cell.length_c   1.000
_cell.angle_alpha   90.00
_cell.angle_beta   90.00
_cell.angle_gamma   90.00
#
_symmetry.space_group_name_H-M   'P 1'
#
loop_
_entity.id
_entity.type
_entity.pdbx_description
1 polymer ?
#
loop_
_entity_poly.entity_id
_entity_poly.type
_entity_poly.pdbx_seq_one_letter_code
_entity_poly.pdbx_strand_id
1 'polypeptide(L)'
;MKNTQVFKRGLLTLAATAALGVAVLSVPTPFTGESVVAYATEGTAEVSTIEEFDAALKNPTITVINVNQSIQFKKNITNIPNRDLTINGNADKGVVINSAHNSIYGKQNTKGKNTISIKNVNIVGADGDGRFFTGGSGNGPSSYGWDVYAENVEYTGARFVHLSEGKLTFAGTNNINTRAENAWVHDLEFLPGTIYNGIAANKDHGQFSAFYFNGALIKGKATGEVKIGSNANVNVKIGPQSNVNHYYPVFYDKVQKVDIDSGATLDVDAAGVAFEFIPRADYVNKFPSLNLASGAKAYFNGRGGGDYPAMYLQYYGAQVNLSRNSELVVTGDSKKGAVRSEYKGAQINLDSPRNFEITNKKAGAQLFYSTNTTINAKNVGRLSTWGRTGGDYLDPATNLFNARNFTVNFGKICNSKTLSVTGLPEDFRMEDYGKISLKGGGI
;
A
#
# COMPACT_ATOMS: atom_id res chain seq x y z
N MET A 1 -32.62 -33.79 -38.60
CA MET A 1 -32.21 -35.20 -38.46
C MET A 1 -30.69 -35.26 -38.35
N LYS A 2 -30.19 -36.03 -37.38
CA LYS A 2 -28.79 -36.34 -37.02
C LYS A 2 -28.05 -35.35 -36.11
N ASN A 3 -28.21 -35.66 -34.83
CA ASN A 3 -27.32 -35.41 -33.69
C ASN A 3 -25.87 -35.85 -33.95
N THR A 4 -24.92 -35.15 -33.32
CA THR A 4 -23.86 -35.81 -32.53
C THR A 4 -23.36 -34.90 -31.39
N GLN A 5 -23.47 -35.41 -30.15
CA GLN A 5 -22.72 -35.00 -28.94
C GLN A 5 -21.20 -35.27 -29.16
N VAL A 6 -20.20 -34.94 -28.34
CA VAL A 6 -19.95 -34.72 -26.90
C VAL A 6 -18.63 -33.90 -26.86
N PHE A 7 -18.34 -32.97 -25.94
CA PHE A 7 -17.54 -33.28 -24.74
C PHE A 7 -17.58 -32.16 -23.69
N LYS A 8 -18.03 -32.55 -22.49
CA LYS A 8 -17.90 -31.84 -21.22
C LYS A 8 -16.46 -31.91 -20.70
N ARG A 9 -15.88 -30.78 -20.30
CA ARG A 9 -15.02 -30.53 -19.11
C ARG A 9 -15.07 -29.01 -18.90
N GLY A 10 -15.55 -28.38 -17.83
CA GLY A 10 -15.56 -28.76 -16.42
C GLY A 10 -14.39 -28.05 -15.73
N LEU A 11 -14.65 -26.89 -15.10
CA LEU A 11 -14.10 -26.39 -13.81
C LEU A 11 -14.58 -24.93 -13.62
N LEU A 12 -15.63 -24.72 -12.82
CA LEU A 12 -15.56 -24.24 -11.43
C LEU A 12 -15.22 -22.74 -11.32
N THR A 13 -16.22 -21.92 -11.60
CA THR A 13 -16.31 -20.55 -11.06
C THR A 13 -16.75 -20.68 -9.60
N LEU A 14 -15.81 -20.58 -8.65
CA LEU A 14 -16.17 -20.45 -7.23
C LEU A 14 -16.80 -19.06 -7.03
N ALA A 15 -18.11 -18.98 -7.16
CA ALA A 15 -18.89 -17.89 -6.59
C ALA A 15 -18.95 -18.13 -5.08
N ALA A 16 -18.02 -17.55 -4.34
CA ALA A 16 -18.12 -17.47 -2.89
C ALA A 16 -19.17 -16.41 -2.54
N THR A 17 -20.44 -16.83 -2.53
CA THR A 17 -21.53 -16.08 -1.90
C THR A 17 -21.27 -16.05 -0.41
N ALA A 18 -20.65 -14.98 0.09
CA ALA A 18 -20.56 -14.74 1.52
C ALA A 18 -21.97 -14.46 2.05
N ALA A 19 -22.54 -15.45 2.74
CA ALA A 19 -23.76 -15.29 3.50
C ALA A 19 -23.51 -14.23 4.59
N LEU A 20 -24.04 -13.02 4.39
CA LEU A 20 -24.20 -12.04 5.44
C LEU A 20 -25.24 -12.58 6.43
N GLY A 21 -24.80 -13.43 7.34
CA GLY A 21 -25.54 -13.77 8.54
C GLY A 21 -25.70 -12.51 9.37
N VAL A 22 -26.91 -11.96 9.40
CA VAL A 22 -27.30 -10.93 10.35
C VAL A 22 -27.22 -11.56 11.74
N ALA A 23 -26.09 -11.39 12.41
CA ALA A 23 -25.97 -11.72 13.82
C ALA A 23 -26.83 -10.72 14.59
N VAL A 24 -28.00 -11.19 15.05
CA VAL A 24 -28.82 -10.45 16.00
C VAL A 24 -28.02 -10.40 17.31
N LEU A 25 -27.41 -9.26 17.60
CA LEU A 25 -26.74 -9.00 18.87
C LEU A 25 -27.81 -9.02 19.98
N SER A 26 -27.84 -10.10 20.76
CA SER A 26 -28.54 -10.11 22.04
C SER A 26 -27.84 -9.13 22.97
N VAL A 27 -28.54 -8.06 23.35
CA VAL A 27 -28.05 -7.06 24.32
C VAL A 27 -27.85 -7.75 25.68
N PRO A 28 -26.64 -7.75 26.27
CA PRO A 28 -26.45 -8.27 27.61
C PRO A 28 -27.18 -7.37 28.61
N THR A 29 -27.86 -8.00 29.57
CA THR A 29 -28.42 -7.34 30.75
C THR A 29 -27.34 -6.55 31.49
N PRO A 30 -27.60 -5.30 31.92
CA PRO A 30 -26.62 -4.50 32.63
C PRO A 30 -26.33 -5.11 34.00
N PHE A 31 -25.08 -5.52 34.22
CA PHE A 31 -24.56 -5.82 35.55
C PHE A 31 -24.35 -4.50 36.30
N THR A 32 -25.06 -4.32 37.42
CA THR A 32 -24.98 -3.14 38.30
C THR A 32 -23.98 -3.33 39.45
N GLY A 33 -22.87 -4.05 39.21
CA GLY A 33 -21.74 -4.13 40.14
C GLY A 33 -20.63 -3.16 39.74
N GLU A 34 -19.84 -2.67 40.71
CA GLU A 34 -18.59 -1.98 40.40
C GLU A 34 -17.74 -2.90 39.49
N SER A 35 -17.31 -2.41 38.33
CA SER A 35 -16.49 -3.20 37.39
C SER A 35 -15.15 -3.54 38.02
N VAL A 36 -14.99 -4.78 38.47
CA VAL A 36 -13.72 -5.31 38.97
C VAL A 36 -12.99 -5.93 37.78
N VAL A 37 -11.90 -5.30 37.35
CA VAL A 37 -11.00 -5.90 36.35
C VAL A 37 -10.39 -7.17 36.97
N ALA A 38 -10.62 -8.32 36.34
CA ALA A 38 -9.95 -9.55 36.72
C ALA A 38 -8.49 -9.50 36.23
N TYR A 39 -7.54 -9.74 37.15
CA TYR A 39 -6.11 -9.78 36.83
C TYR A 39 -5.66 -11.24 36.80
N ALA A 40 -5.16 -11.72 35.66
CA ALA A 40 -4.59 -13.06 35.56
C ALA A 40 -3.21 -13.14 36.23
N THR A 41 -2.43 -12.05 36.15
CA THR A 41 -1.10 -11.85 36.75
C THR A 41 -0.80 -10.35 36.87
N GLU A 42 0.28 -9.97 37.56
CA GLU A 42 0.75 -8.58 37.59
C GLU A 42 0.96 -8.07 36.15
N GLY A 43 0.38 -6.92 35.84
CA GLY A 43 0.48 -6.29 34.52
C GLY A 43 -0.42 -6.89 33.42
N THR A 44 -1.24 -7.90 33.69
CA THR A 44 -2.17 -8.49 32.71
C THR A 44 -3.62 -8.34 33.16
N ALA A 45 -4.45 -7.75 32.30
CA ALA A 45 -5.90 -7.63 32.50
C ALA A 45 -6.66 -8.61 31.60
N GLU A 46 -7.62 -9.32 32.19
CA GLU A 46 -8.62 -10.12 31.49
C GLU A 46 -9.93 -9.34 31.46
N VAL A 47 -10.43 -9.02 30.28
CA VAL A 47 -11.62 -8.17 30.13
C VAL A 47 -12.70 -8.88 29.33
N SER A 48 -13.95 -8.73 29.77
CA SER A 48 -15.15 -9.23 29.09
C SER A 48 -16.16 -8.12 28.80
N THR A 49 -15.95 -6.92 29.35
CA THR A 49 -16.82 -5.75 29.17
C THR A 49 -16.04 -4.52 28.69
N ILE A 50 -16.75 -3.54 28.15
CA ILE A 50 -16.12 -2.28 27.70
C ILE A 50 -15.63 -1.45 28.88
N GLU A 51 -16.30 -1.53 30.04
CA GLU A 51 -15.89 -0.84 31.27
C GLU A 51 -14.55 -1.38 31.80
N GLU A 52 -14.38 -2.70 31.82
CA GLU A 52 -13.10 -3.33 32.20
C GLU A 52 -11.99 -2.99 31.21
N PHE A 53 -12.31 -2.98 29.90
CA PHE A 53 -11.35 -2.59 28.87
C PHE A 53 -10.90 -1.13 29.01
N ASP A 54 -11.83 -0.19 29.23
CA ASP A 54 -11.51 1.23 29.48
C ASP A 54 -10.64 1.39 30.75
N ALA A 55 -11.00 0.70 31.83
CA ALA A 55 -10.23 0.71 33.07
C ALA A 55 -8.80 0.15 32.88
N ALA A 56 -8.67 -0.98 32.18
CA ALA A 56 -7.37 -1.59 31.89
C ALA A 56 -6.49 -0.72 31.00
N LEU A 57 -7.07 -0.06 29.99
CA LEU A 57 -6.36 0.90 29.14
C LEU A 57 -5.83 2.10 29.91
N LYS A 58 -6.56 2.60 30.90
CA LYS A 58 -6.17 3.75 31.73
C LYS A 58 -5.21 3.39 32.86
N ASN A 59 -5.12 2.13 33.25
CA ASN A 59 -4.20 1.68 34.28
C ASN A 59 -2.75 1.67 33.75
N PRO A 60 -1.81 2.44 34.35
CA PRO A 60 -0.43 2.50 33.89
C PRO A 60 0.39 1.25 34.20
N THR A 61 -0.04 0.38 35.13
CA THR A 61 0.71 -0.84 35.50
C THR A 61 0.40 -2.01 34.58
N ILE A 62 -0.73 -1.98 33.88
CA ILE A 62 -1.08 -2.98 32.89
C ILE A 62 -0.17 -2.83 31.68
N THR A 63 0.19 -3.93 31.06
CA THR A 63 1.00 -4.00 29.83
C THR A 63 0.40 -4.98 28.82
N VAL A 64 -0.49 -5.88 29.27
CA VAL A 64 -1.24 -6.82 28.41
C VAL A 64 -2.72 -6.78 28.75
N ILE A 65 -3.57 -6.75 27.73
CA ILE A 65 -5.03 -6.84 27.85
C ILE A 65 -5.50 -7.98 26.96
N ASN A 66 -6.17 -8.95 27.55
CA ASN A 66 -6.80 -10.07 26.87
C ASN A 66 -8.32 -9.85 26.83
N VAL A 67 -8.88 -9.75 25.62
CA VAL A 67 -10.32 -9.54 25.40
C VAL A 67 -10.98 -10.91 25.26
N ASN A 68 -11.75 -11.32 26.27
CA ASN A 68 -12.33 -12.67 26.35
C ASN A 68 -13.77 -12.74 25.83
N GLN A 69 -14.44 -11.60 25.67
CA GLN A 69 -15.76 -11.50 25.07
C GLN A 69 -15.85 -10.28 24.17
N SER A 70 -16.76 -10.33 23.19
CA SER A 70 -16.97 -9.20 22.29
C SER A 70 -17.41 -7.95 23.05
N ILE A 71 -16.80 -6.82 22.73
CA ILE A 71 -17.05 -5.52 23.39
C ILE A 71 -17.43 -4.46 22.36
N GLN A 72 -18.19 -3.45 22.78
CA GLN A 72 -18.55 -2.30 21.96
C GLN A 72 -18.20 -0.99 22.66
N PHE A 73 -17.52 -0.09 21.95
CA PHE A 73 -17.17 1.22 22.47
C PHE A 73 -18.43 2.08 22.61
N LYS A 74 -18.65 2.61 23.81
CA LYS A 74 -19.75 3.54 24.12
C LYS A 74 -19.33 5.01 23.94
N LYS A 75 -18.02 5.28 23.95
CA LYS A 75 -17.40 6.61 23.85
C LYS A 75 -15.94 6.44 23.45
N ASN A 76 -15.29 7.54 23.06
CA ASN A 76 -13.84 7.59 22.93
C ASN A 76 -13.15 7.25 24.25
N ILE A 77 -12.12 6.42 24.18
CA ILE A 77 -11.27 6.10 25.33
C ILE A 77 -10.05 7.01 25.26
N THR A 78 -10.02 8.03 26.11
CA THR A 78 -9.00 9.08 26.07
C THR A 78 -8.05 9.00 27.25
N ASN A 79 -6.90 9.67 27.12
CA ASN A 79 -5.89 9.82 28.17
C ASN A 79 -5.26 8.48 28.60
N ILE A 80 -5.12 7.52 27.67
CA ILE A 80 -4.32 6.33 27.98
C ILE A 80 -2.86 6.76 28.26
N PRO A 81 -2.23 6.25 29.33
CA PRO A 81 -0.88 6.64 29.70
C PRO A 81 0.14 6.20 28.64
N ASN A 82 1.25 6.92 28.58
CA ASN A 82 2.39 6.58 27.72
C ASN A 82 3.07 5.32 28.26
N ARG A 83 2.83 4.18 27.62
CA ARG A 83 3.42 2.88 27.93
C ARG A 83 3.31 1.94 26.75
N ASP A 84 4.16 0.93 26.71
CA ASP A 84 3.96 -0.20 25.83
C ASP A 84 2.74 -1.01 26.31
N LEU A 85 1.90 -1.40 25.37
CA LEU A 85 0.66 -2.12 25.63
C LEU A 85 0.44 -3.16 24.55
N THR A 86 0.06 -4.37 24.94
CA THR A 86 -0.47 -5.39 24.04
C THR A 86 -1.96 -5.58 24.27
N ILE A 87 -2.74 -5.52 23.21
CA ILE A 87 -4.16 -5.88 23.18
C ILE A 87 -4.28 -7.17 22.36
N ASN A 88 -4.62 -8.27 23.03
CA ASN A 88 -4.94 -9.54 22.40
C ASN A 88 -6.45 -9.65 22.25
N GLY A 89 -6.90 -9.67 20.99
CA GLY A 89 -8.33 -9.67 20.65
C GLY A 89 -9.02 -11.01 20.74
N ASN A 90 -8.28 -12.12 20.79
CA ASN A 90 -8.80 -13.49 20.74
C ASN A 90 -9.78 -13.75 19.57
N ALA A 91 -9.46 -13.24 18.38
CA ALA A 91 -10.30 -13.39 17.18
C ALA A 91 -10.50 -14.85 16.76
N ASP A 92 -9.51 -15.71 17.01
CA ASP A 92 -9.60 -17.16 16.88
C ASP A 92 -10.71 -17.81 17.73
N LYS A 93 -11.16 -17.14 18.79
CA LYS A 93 -12.31 -17.53 19.62
C LYS A 93 -13.63 -16.86 19.21
N GLY A 94 -13.64 -16.11 18.09
CA GLY A 94 -14.81 -15.38 17.59
C GLY A 94 -15.10 -14.06 18.31
N VAL A 95 -14.16 -13.54 19.10
CA VAL A 95 -14.30 -12.25 19.79
C VAL A 95 -14.14 -11.09 18.81
N VAL A 96 -15.02 -10.08 18.94
CA VAL A 96 -15.04 -8.87 18.10
C VAL A 96 -14.96 -7.62 18.98
N ILE A 97 -14.10 -6.67 18.60
CA ILE A 97 -14.06 -5.33 19.19
C ILE A 97 -14.77 -4.36 18.25
N ASN A 98 -15.98 -3.95 18.61
CA ASN A 98 -16.73 -2.96 17.84
C ASN A 98 -16.38 -1.55 18.33
N SER A 99 -15.55 -0.83 17.59
CA SER A 99 -15.20 0.56 17.92
C SER A 99 -16.29 1.55 17.50
N ALA A 100 -17.20 1.15 16.62
CA ALA A 100 -18.22 2.03 16.02
C ALA A 100 -17.57 3.36 15.56
N HIS A 101 -18.15 4.50 15.91
CA HIS A 101 -17.62 5.84 15.62
C HIS A 101 -16.51 6.30 16.58
N ASN A 102 -16.18 5.48 17.58
CA ASN A 102 -15.24 5.84 18.65
C ASN A 102 -13.84 5.28 18.38
N SER A 103 -12.84 5.84 19.06
CA SER A 103 -11.43 5.45 18.99
C SER A 103 -10.79 5.45 20.37
N ILE A 104 -9.68 4.72 20.49
CA ILE A 104 -8.71 4.90 21.57
C ILE A 104 -7.80 6.08 21.20
N TYR A 105 -7.55 6.97 22.15
CA TYR A 105 -6.72 8.16 21.99
C TYR A 105 -5.53 8.12 22.96
N GLY A 106 -4.34 7.93 22.36
CA GLY A 106 -3.05 8.03 23.04
C GLY A 106 -2.83 9.41 23.68
N LYS A 107 -2.26 9.45 24.89
CA LYS A 107 -1.70 10.70 25.42
C LYS A 107 -0.50 11.10 24.58
N GLN A 108 -0.32 12.39 24.27
CA GLN A 108 0.86 12.84 23.52
C GLN A 108 2.15 12.53 24.31
N ASN A 109 3.17 11.98 23.64
CA ASN A 109 4.49 11.75 24.22
C ASN A 109 5.57 12.49 23.41
N THR A 110 6.08 13.59 23.95
CA THR A 110 7.10 14.42 23.28
C THR A 110 8.54 14.02 23.61
N LYS A 111 8.74 13.06 24.54
CA LYS A 111 10.08 12.68 25.04
C LYS A 111 10.47 11.23 24.72
N GLY A 112 9.62 10.47 24.05
CA GLY A 112 9.87 9.07 23.73
C GLY A 112 8.83 8.49 22.78
N LYS A 113 8.95 7.20 22.48
CA LYS A 113 7.99 6.43 21.70
C LYS A 113 7.48 5.25 22.54
N ASN A 114 6.20 4.97 22.47
CA ASN A 114 5.57 3.77 23.01
C ASN A 114 4.90 3.00 21.88
N THR A 115 4.68 1.71 22.08
CA THR A 115 4.03 0.85 21.09
C THR A 115 2.71 0.31 21.62
N ILE A 116 1.63 0.47 20.85
CA ILE A 116 0.44 -0.38 21.01
C ILE A 116 0.55 -1.57 20.05
N SER A 117 0.71 -2.75 20.62
CA SER A 117 0.60 -4.01 19.90
C SER A 117 -0.86 -4.45 19.87
N ILE A 118 -1.41 -4.67 18.69
CA ILE A 118 -2.77 -5.13 18.44
C ILE A 118 -2.64 -6.50 17.78
N LYS A 119 -3.04 -7.56 18.49
CA LYS A 119 -2.76 -8.93 18.09
C LYS A 119 -4.02 -9.78 18.05
N ASN A 120 -4.14 -10.65 17.04
CA ASN A 120 -5.22 -11.63 16.91
C ASN A 120 -6.59 -11.01 17.18
N VAL A 121 -6.98 -10.01 16.39
CA VAL A 121 -8.18 -9.20 16.64
C VAL A 121 -9.04 -9.08 15.40
N ASN A 122 -10.36 -9.06 15.60
CA ASN A 122 -11.34 -8.62 14.61
C ASN A 122 -11.99 -7.32 15.12
N ILE A 123 -11.82 -6.23 14.37
CA ILE A 123 -12.28 -4.90 14.73
C ILE A 123 -13.29 -4.40 13.70
N VAL A 124 -14.43 -3.91 14.19
CA VAL A 124 -15.46 -3.26 13.36
C VAL A 124 -15.61 -1.81 13.81
N GLY A 125 -15.19 -0.89 12.95
CA GLY A 125 -15.46 0.54 13.07
C GLY A 125 -16.60 0.96 12.15
N ALA A 126 -17.16 2.14 12.42
CA ALA A 126 -18.15 2.74 11.54
C ALA A 126 -17.51 3.16 10.20
N ASP A 127 -18.23 2.90 9.11
CA ASP A 127 -17.75 3.21 7.75
C ASP A 127 -17.46 4.71 7.55
N GLY A 128 -18.22 5.62 8.19
CA GLY A 128 -18.11 7.07 7.94
C GLY A 128 -16.87 7.74 8.53
N ASP A 129 -16.52 7.39 9.76
CA ASP A 129 -15.47 8.06 10.55
C ASP A 129 -14.79 7.15 11.60
N GLY A 130 -15.18 5.88 11.67
CA GLY A 130 -14.67 4.92 12.65
C GLY A 130 -13.19 4.67 12.46
N ARG A 131 -12.46 4.62 13.59
CA ARG A 131 -11.04 4.28 13.66
C ARG A 131 -10.70 3.62 14.97
N PHE A 132 -9.76 2.69 14.97
CA PHE A 132 -9.46 1.93 16.19
C PHE A 132 -8.56 2.71 17.14
N PHE A 133 -7.48 3.28 16.62
CA PHE A 133 -6.47 3.97 17.42
C PHE A 133 -5.99 5.28 16.78
N THR A 134 -5.86 6.31 17.60
CA THR A 134 -5.29 7.62 17.24
C THR A 134 -4.18 7.97 18.23
N GLY A 135 -2.97 8.19 17.74
CA GLY A 135 -1.78 8.45 18.56
C GLY A 135 -1.69 9.84 19.21
N GLY A 136 -2.80 10.52 19.49
CA GLY A 136 -2.83 11.89 20.04
C GLY A 136 -4.22 12.51 19.93
N SER A 137 -4.41 13.75 20.37
CA SER A 137 -5.68 14.46 20.22
C SER A 137 -5.76 15.16 18.86
N GLY A 138 -6.59 14.63 17.96
CA GLY A 138 -7.00 15.31 16.73
C GLY A 138 -6.38 14.75 15.44
N ASN A 139 -6.66 15.45 14.33
CA ASN A 139 -6.34 14.97 12.99
C ASN A 139 -5.01 15.53 12.41
N GLY A 140 -4.19 16.19 13.24
CA GLY A 140 -2.95 16.84 12.80
C GLY A 140 -1.68 16.02 13.07
N PRO A 141 -0.48 16.62 12.94
CA PRO A 141 0.78 16.05 13.42
C PRO A 141 0.88 15.99 14.96
N SER A 142 -0.25 16.03 15.68
CA SER A 142 -0.31 15.96 17.15
C SER A 142 -0.17 14.55 17.70
N SER A 143 0.13 13.55 16.85
CA SER A 143 0.15 12.14 17.24
C SER A 143 1.53 11.64 17.74
N TYR A 144 2.25 12.48 18.49
CA TYR A 144 3.61 12.17 18.91
C TYR A 144 3.69 10.99 19.87
N GLY A 145 4.65 10.12 19.58
CA GLY A 145 5.20 9.12 20.51
C GLY A 145 4.35 7.87 20.71
N TRP A 146 3.57 7.51 19.69
CA TRP A 146 2.91 6.22 19.55
C TRP A 146 3.27 5.56 18.23
N ASP A 147 3.80 4.36 18.29
CA ASP A 147 3.90 3.40 17.20
C ASP A 147 2.79 2.34 17.38
N VAL A 148 2.42 1.65 16.30
CA VAL A 148 1.49 0.51 16.35
C VAL A 148 2.13 -0.70 15.70
N TYR A 149 2.00 -1.83 16.38
CA TYR A 149 2.36 -3.14 15.87
C TYR A 149 1.08 -3.96 15.68
N ALA A 150 0.72 -4.29 14.44
CA ALA A 150 -0.49 -5.03 14.09
C ALA A 150 -0.12 -6.44 13.62
N GLU A 151 -0.62 -7.46 14.33
CA GLU A 151 -0.36 -8.86 14.02
C GLU A 151 -1.66 -9.66 13.98
N ASN A 152 -1.94 -10.31 12.84
CA ASN A 152 -3.16 -11.11 12.66
C ASN A 152 -4.43 -10.28 12.90
N VAL A 153 -4.54 -9.13 12.22
CA VAL A 153 -5.63 -8.16 12.37
C VAL A 153 -6.62 -8.24 11.21
N GLU A 154 -7.91 -8.35 11.53
CA GLU A 154 -9.01 -8.03 10.64
C GLU A 154 -9.64 -6.69 11.05
N TYR A 155 -9.77 -5.76 10.11
CA TYR A 155 -10.37 -4.45 10.35
C TYR A 155 -11.33 -4.05 9.24
N THR A 156 -12.50 -3.53 9.64
CA THR A 156 -13.41 -2.78 8.78
C THR A 156 -13.74 -1.43 9.39
N GLY A 157 -13.90 -0.38 8.57
CA GLY A 157 -14.32 0.95 9.04
C GLY A 157 -13.85 2.08 8.13
N ALA A 158 -13.72 3.30 8.65
CA ALA A 158 -13.28 4.44 7.84
C ALA A 158 -11.75 4.47 7.68
N ARG A 159 -11.00 4.26 8.77
CA ARG A 159 -9.53 4.23 8.82
C ARG A 159 -9.04 3.36 9.97
N PHE A 160 -8.09 2.45 9.77
CA PHE A 160 -7.64 1.56 10.86
C PHE A 160 -6.98 2.34 12.00
N VAL A 161 -5.91 3.09 11.69
CA VAL A 161 -5.15 3.85 12.68
C VAL A 161 -4.68 5.21 12.14
N HIS A 162 -4.44 6.13 13.08
CA HIS A 162 -3.90 7.46 12.80
C HIS A 162 -2.66 7.72 13.66
N LEU A 163 -1.49 7.70 13.01
CA LEU A 163 -0.15 7.76 13.59
C LEU A 163 0.75 8.73 12.81
N SER A 164 0.34 9.98 12.63
CA SER A 164 1.09 10.98 11.85
C SER A 164 2.59 11.03 12.13
N GLU A 165 3.02 10.91 13.39
CA GLU A 165 4.44 10.92 13.82
C GLU A 165 4.98 9.53 14.19
N GLY A 166 4.16 8.50 14.00
CA GLY A 166 4.40 7.14 14.44
C GLY A 166 4.70 6.19 13.30
N LYS A 167 5.23 5.03 13.66
CA LYS A 167 5.43 3.90 12.77
C LYS A 167 4.27 2.91 12.89
N LEU A 168 3.76 2.45 11.76
CA LEU A 168 2.89 1.29 11.69
C LEU A 168 3.68 0.07 11.21
N THR A 169 3.66 -1.00 11.99
CA THR A 169 4.33 -2.26 11.66
C THR A 169 3.29 -3.36 11.53
N PHE A 170 3.28 -4.09 10.42
CA PHE A 170 2.44 -5.27 10.21
C PHE A 170 3.25 -6.56 10.31
N ALA A 171 2.65 -7.59 10.92
CA ALA A 171 3.18 -8.95 11.02
C ALA A 171 2.07 -9.99 10.85
N GLY A 172 2.42 -11.23 10.48
CA GLY A 172 1.43 -12.29 10.27
C GLY A 172 0.48 -12.00 9.10
N THR A 173 -0.81 -12.33 9.23
CA THR A 173 -1.81 -12.12 8.18
C THR A 173 -2.78 -11.00 8.54
N ASN A 174 -2.80 -9.90 7.79
CA ASN A 174 -3.65 -8.75 8.07
C ASN A 174 -4.61 -8.46 6.91
N ASN A 175 -5.88 -8.24 7.24
CA ASN A 175 -6.93 -7.85 6.30
C ASN A 175 -7.52 -6.52 6.76
N ILE A 176 -7.16 -5.44 6.08
CA ILE A 176 -7.57 -4.08 6.46
C ILE A 176 -8.42 -3.50 5.33
N ASN A 177 -9.72 -3.35 5.58
CA ASN A 177 -10.67 -2.88 4.58
C ASN A 177 -11.32 -1.58 5.07
N THR A 178 -11.01 -0.48 4.40
CA THR A 178 -11.47 0.84 4.82
C THR A 178 -12.20 1.60 3.74
N ARG A 179 -13.14 2.44 4.18
CA ARG A 179 -13.85 3.35 3.30
C ARG A 179 -12.97 4.50 2.78
N ALA A 180 -12.03 4.97 3.60
CA ALA A 180 -11.09 6.05 3.25
C ALA A 180 -9.65 5.51 3.14
N GLU A 181 -8.70 5.98 3.95
CA GLU A 181 -7.34 5.42 3.97
C GLU A 181 -7.24 4.21 4.91
N ASN A 182 -6.32 3.29 4.67
CA ASN A 182 -6.02 2.22 5.62
C ASN A 182 -5.38 2.80 6.88
N ALA A 183 -4.39 3.68 6.73
CA ALA A 183 -3.77 4.35 7.87
C ALA A 183 -3.10 5.67 7.51
N TRP A 184 -2.92 6.53 8.53
CA TRP A 184 -2.05 7.70 8.46
C TRP A 184 -0.80 7.43 9.30
N VAL A 185 0.38 7.71 8.76
CA VAL A 185 1.66 7.27 9.33
C VAL A 185 2.79 8.29 9.10
N HIS A 186 3.89 8.18 9.86
CA HIS A 186 5.19 8.69 9.44
C HIS A 186 5.98 7.60 8.69
N ASP A 187 6.05 6.39 9.27
CA ASP A 187 6.76 5.24 8.71
C ASP A 187 5.85 4.01 8.62
N LEU A 188 6.12 3.16 7.63
CA LEU A 188 5.38 1.92 7.41
C LEU A 188 6.34 0.75 7.23
N GLU A 189 6.10 -0.34 7.96
CA GLU A 189 6.87 -1.57 7.81
C GLU A 189 5.94 -2.79 7.73
N PHE A 190 6.21 -3.66 6.78
CA PHE A 190 5.68 -5.01 6.73
C PHE A 190 6.84 -5.95 7.05
N LEU A 191 6.76 -6.69 8.15
CA LEU A 191 7.83 -7.60 8.56
C LEU A 191 7.98 -8.78 7.58
N PRO A 192 9.13 -9.49 7.59
CA PRO A 192 9.33 -10.66 6.74
C PRO A 192 8.19 -11.68 6.83
N GLY A 193 7.77 -12.21 5.69
CA GLY A 193 6.69 -13.19 5.59
C GLY A 193 5.27 -12.66 5.88
N THR A 194 5.11 -11.36 6.11
CA THR A 194 3.77 -10.75 6.31
C THR A 194 2.89 -10.95 5.09
N ILE A 195 1.63 -11.33 5.30
CA ILE A 195 0.57 -11.31 4.28
C ILE A 195 -0.34 -10.13 4.61
N TYR A 196 -0.41 -9.16 3.72
CA TYR A 196 -1.27 -7.99 3.87
C TYR A 196 -2.25 -7.90 2.70
N ASN A 197 -3.53 -7.79 3.02
CA ASN A 197 -4.59 -7.50 2.06
C ASN A 197 -5.31 -6.23 2.49
N GLY A 198 -5.00 -5.14 1.79
CA GLY A 198 -5.60 -3.83 2.02
C GLY A 198 -6.65 -3.49 0.96
N ILE A 199 -7.78 -2.93 1.38
CA ILE A 199 -8.70 -2.22 0.48
C ILE A 199 -8.91 -0.83 1.05
N ALA A 200 -8.58 0.20 0.29
CA ALA A 200 -8.80 1.60 0.63
C ALA A 200 -9.74 2.26 -0.39
N ALA A 201 -10.28 3.43 -0.04
CA ALA A 201 -11.27 4.16 -0.82
C ALA A 201 -12.48 3.29 -1.19
N ASN A 202 -12.85 2.35 -0.32
CA ASN A 202 -13.91 1.39 -0.58
C ASN A 202 -15.28 2.05 -0.42
N LYS A 203 -16.08 2.11 -1.49
CA LYS A 203 -17.49 2.58 -1.55
C LYS A 203 -17.75 4.05 -1.95
N ASP A 204 -16.78 4.96 -1.93
CA ASP A 204 -16.99 6.35 -2.37
C ASP A 204 -16.21 6.69 -3.65
N HIS A 205 -16.65 7.72 -4.38
CA HIS A 205 -15.80 8.50 -5.31
C HIS A 205 -14.71 9.31 -4.57
N GLY A 206 -14.46 8.97 -3.30
CA GLY A 206 -13.47 9.57 -2.45
C GLY A 206 -12.09 9.44 -3.08
N GLN A 207 -11.33 10.51 -2.91
CA GLN A 207 -10.01 10.70 -3.47
C GLN A 207 -9.02 10.46 -2.31
N PHE A 208 -8.77 9.18 -2.02
CA PHE A 208 -7.99 8.73 -0.86
C PHE A 208 -6.88 7.76 -1.28
N SER A 209 -5.72 7.86 -0.64
CA SER A 209 -4.64 6.88 -0.78
C SER A 209 -4.90 5.66 0.10
N ALA A 210 -4.09 4.61 -0.03
CA ALA A 210 -4.10 3.54 0.97
C ALA A 210 -3.42 3.98 2.27
N PHE A 211 -2.27 4.63 2.16
CA PHE A 211 -1.53 5.15 3.29
C PHE A 211 -1.20 6.62 3.07
N TYR A 212 -1.48 7.45 4.08
CA TYR A 212 -1.18 8.87 4.04
C TYR A 212 0.01 9.20 4.96
N PHE A 213 1.10 9.69 4.37
CA PHE A 213 2.32 10.07 5.08
C PHE A 213 2.22 11.52 5.53
N ASN A 214 1.55 11.76 6.65
CA ASN A 214 1.15 13.11 7.07
C ASN A 214 1.98 13.68 8.24
N GLY A 215 3.04 13.00 8.67
CA GLY A 215 3.94 13.47 9.73
C GLY A 215 4.61 14.82 9.49
N ALA A 216 5.08 15.45 10.55
CA ALA A 216 5.76 16.73 10.50
C ALA A 216 7.07 16.62 9.71
N LEU A 217 7.47 17.74 9.12
CA LEU A 217 8.75 17.81 8.43
C LEU A 217 9.89 17.83 9.45
N ILE A 218 10.79 16.84 9.39
CA ILE A 218 11.95 16.76 10.27
C ILE A 218 13.05 17.68 9.73
N LYS A 219 13.37 18.75 10.46
CA LYS A 219 14.29 19.81 10.01
C LYS A 219 13.89 20.40 8.65
N GLY A 220 12.59 20.57 8.45
CA GLY A 220 12.02 21.07 7.19
C GLY A 220 12.14 20.06 6.05
N LYS A 221 12.19 18.76 6.35
CA LYS A 221 12.29 17.70 5.35
C LYS A 221 11.26 16.58 5.51
N ALA A 222 10.80 16.01 4.39
CA ALA A 222 10.01 14.79 4.34
C ALA A 222 10.93 13.56 4.46
N THR A 223 10.61 12.70 5.42
CA THR A 223 11.46 11.59 5.87
C THR A 223 10.82 10.21 5.81
N GLY A 224 9.51 10.12 5.53
CA GLY A 224 8.78 8.87 5.67
C GLY A 224 9.32 7.74 4.79
N GLU A 225 9.40 6.55 5.36
CA GLU A 225 9.89 5.36 4.68
C GLU A 225 8.86 4.22 4.69
N VAL A 226 8.88 3.43 3.63
CA VAL A 226 8.18 2.15 3.52
C VAL A 226 9.21 1.04 3.43
N LYS A 227 9.07 0.01 4.27
CA LYS A 227 9.86 -1.23 4.21
C LYS A 227 8.95 -2.43 4.06
N ILE A 228 9.16 -3.21 3.01
CA ILE A 228 8.46 -4.47 2.78
C ILE A 228 9.50 -5.58 2.93
N GLY A 229 9.46 -6.26 4.08
CA GLY A 229 10.44 -7.26 4.47
C GLY A 229 10.42 -8.52 3.60
N SER A 230 11.50 -9.29 3.67
CA SER A 230 11.74 -10.45 2.80
C SER A 230 10.55 -11.42 2.76
N ASN A 231 10.18 -11.88 1.57
CA ASN A 231 9.06 -12.80 1.32
C ASN A 231 7.67 -12.31 1.80
N ALA A 232 7.51 -11.05 2.19
CA ALA A 232 6.19 -10.49 2.46
C ALA A 232 5.36 -10.39 1.17
N ASN A 233 4.05 -10.50 1.28
CA ASN A 233 3.09 -10.36 0.20
C ASN A 233 2.08 -9.27 0.56
N VAL A 234 2.23 -8.09 -0.06
CA VAL A 234 1.44 -6.90 0.22
C VAL A 234 0.54 -6.61 -0.99
N ASN A 235 -0.75 -6.87 -0.85
CA ASN A 235 -1.77 -6.64 -1.87
C ASN A 235 -2.63 -5.45 -1.45
N VAL A 236 -2.73 -4.44 -2.30
CA VAL A 236 -3.52 -3.24 -2.02
C VAL A 236 -4.45 -2.92 -3.18
N LYS A 237 -5.74 -2.79 -2.87
CA LYS A 237 -6.74 -2.29 -3.81
C LYS A 237 -7.18 -0.89 -3.41
N ILE A 238 -7.15 0.05 -4.35
CA ILE A 238 -7.56 1.43 -4.12
C ILE A 238 -8.76 1.72 -5.02
N GLY A 239 -9.89 1.98 -4.36
CA GLY A 239 -11.14 2.29 -5.01
C GLY A 239 -11.22 3.70 -5.62
N PRO A 240 -12.38 4.05 -6.18
CA PRO A 240 -13.48 3.13 -6.49
C PRO A 240 -13.11 2.15 -7.63
N GLN A 241 -13.95 1.13 -7.87
CA GLN A 241 -13.84 0.29 -9.07
C GLN A 241 -14.30 1.09 -10.31
N SER A 242 -13.47 2.05 -10.72
CA SER A 242 -13.75 3.05 -11.76
C SER A 242 -12.58 3.14 -12.72
N ASN A 243 -12.88 3.47 -13.97
CA ASN A 243 -11.91 3.79 -15.01
C ASN A 243 -11.86 5.31 -15.32
N VAL A 244 -12.53 6.13 -14.50
CA VAL A 244 -12.54 7.60 -14.60
C VAL A 244 -11.31 8.18 -13.88
N ASN A 245 -10.99 9.45 -14.13
CA ASN A 245 -9.87 10.18 -13.54
C ASN A 245 -9.81 10.10 -12.00
N HIS A 246 -8.90 9.27 -11.47
CA HIS A 246 -8.60 9.16 -10.04
C HIS A 246 -7.10 9.31 -9.79
N TYR A 247 -6.72 10.00 -8.72
CA TYR A 247 -5.36 10.53 -8.55
C TYR A 247 -4.55 9.93 -7.37
N TYR A 248 -5.13 9.12 -6.50
CA TYR A 248 -4.48 8.81 -5.21
C TYR A 248 -3.70 7.48 -5.22
N PRO A 249 -2.37 7.52 -4.92
CA PRO A 249 -1.48 6.37 -4.93
C PRO A 249 -1.59 5.51 -3.66
N VAL A 250 -0.88 4.38 -3.63
CA VAL A 250 -0.75 3.55 -2.41
C VAL A 250 -0.09 4.29 -1.25
N PHE A 251 0.97 5.06 -1.51
CA PHE A 251 1.69 5.87 -0.53
C PHE A 251 1.65 7.33 -0.97
N TYR A 252 1.08 8.21 -0.17
CA TYR A 252 0.86 9.61 -0.55
C TYR A 252 1.57 10.61 0.38
N ASP A 253 2.05 11.72 -0.20
CA ASP A 253 2.70 12.87 0.43
C ASP A 253 4.17 12.67 0.85
N LYS A 254 4.48 12.50 2.14
CA LYS A 254 5.86 12.65 2.67
C LYS A 254 6.71 11.37 2.63
N VAL A 255 6.43 10.46 1.71
CA VAL A 255 7.22 9.25 1.48
C VAL A 255 8.42 9.55 0.59
N GLN A 256 9.63 9.24 1.04
CA GLN A 256 10.87 9.45 0.27
C GLN A 256 11.53 8.14 -0.17
N LYS A 257 11.23 7.03 0.48
CA LYS A 257 11.91 5.76 0.25
C LYS A 257 10.94 4.60 0.38
N VAL A 258 10.97 3.71 -0.60
CA VAL A 258 10.22 2.46 -0.60
C VAL A 258 11.20 1.34 -0.92
N ASP A 259 11.49 0.51 0.08
CA ASP A 259 12.38 -0.64 -0.05
C ASP A 259 11.55 -1.93 -0.04
N ILE A 260 11.72 -2.75 -1.08
CA ILE A 260 11.09 -4.05 -1.22
C ILE A 260 12.20 -5.11 -1.18
N ASP A 261 12.25 -5.86 -0.08
CA ASP A 261 13.29 -6.84 0.19
C ASP A 261 13.16 -8.10 -0.67
N SER A 262 14.17 -8.97 -0.54
CA SER A 262 14.32 -10.17 -1.35
C SER A 262 13.07 -11.06 -1.30
N GLY A 263 12.59 -11.44 -2.48
CA GLY A 263 11.41 -12.32 -2.65
C GLY A 263 10.07 -11.71 -2.24
N ALA A 264 10.05 -10.47 -1.73
CA ALA A 264 8.81 -9.80 -1.34
C ALA A 264 8.02 -9.31 -2.56
N THR A 265 6.71 -9.14 -2.39
CA THR A 265 5.79 -8.65 -3.43
C THR A 265 4.99 -7.47 -2.93
N LEU A 266 4.95 -6.40 -3.72
CA LEU A 266 3.99 -5.31 -3.62
C LEU A 266 3.09 -5.33 -4.86
N ASP A 267 1.81 -5.62 -4.69
CA ASP A 267 0.81 -5.61 -5.75
C ASP A 267 -0.24 -4.54 -5.46
N VAL A 268 -0.37 -3.57 -6.36
CA VAL A 268 -1.27 -2.43 -6.22
C VAL A 268 -2.19 -2.35 -7.42
N ASP A 269 -3.49 -2.41 -7.15
CA ASP A 269 -4.55 -2.20 -8.13
C ASP A 269 -5.36 -0.94 -7.76
N ALA A 270 -5.17 0.13 -8.53
CA ALA A 270 -5.76 1.44 -8.27
C ALA A 270 -6.70 1.88 -9.39
N ALA A 271 -7.70 2.70 -9.04
CA ALA A 271 -8.58 3.35 -10.00
C ALA A 271 -7.82 4.27 -10.99
N GLY A 272 -6.67 4.81 -10.58
CA GLY A 272 -5.81 5.64 -11.42
C GLY A 272 -4.33 5.52 -11.09
N VAL A 273 -3.76 6.49 -10.38
CA VAL A 273 -2.35 6.41 -9.94
C VAL A 273 -2.19 5.29 -8.91
N ALA A 274 -1.37 4.29 -9.20
CA ALA A 274 -1.04 3.20 -8.28
C ALA A 274 0.15 3.57 -7.40
N PHE A 275 1.16 4.23 -7.95
CA PHE A 275 2.38 4.61 -7.25
C PHE A 275 2.82 6.04 -7.60
N GLU A 276 3.26 6.80 -6.60
CA GLU A 276 3.71 8.17 -6.82
C GLU A 276 4.85 8.59 -5.87
N PHE A 277 5.72 9.46 -6.38
CA PHE A 277 6.47 10.43 -5.57
C PHE A 277 6.02 11.84 -5.96
N ILE A 278 5.49 12.60 -5.00
CA ILE A 278 4.88 13.91 -5.26
C ILE A 278 5.94 15.03 -5.37
N PRO A 279 5.61 16.19 -5.96
CA PRO A 279 6.57 17.27 -6.18
C PRO A 279 6.83 18.08 -4.91
N ARG A 280 7.84 17.63 -4.15
CA ARG A 280 8.18 18.14 -2.83
C ARG A 280 9.63 18.56 -2.70
N ALA A 281 9.90 19.87 -2.69
CA ALA A 281 11.26 20.47 -2.61
C ALA A 281 12.10 20.03 -1.38
N ASP A 282 11.48 19.33 -0.44
CA ASP A 282 11.92 19.11 0.92
C ASP A 282 12.19 17.63 1.24
N TYR A 283 12.36 16.71 0.31
CA TYR A 283 12.88 15.38 0.68
C TYR A 283 14.30 15.46 1.31
N VAL A 284 14.57 14.65 2.35
CA VAL A 284 15.92 14.56 2.97
C VAL A 284 16.91 14.04 1.94
N ASN A 285 16.57 12.92 1.33
CA ASN A 285 17.28 12.40 0.20
C ASN A 285 16.80 13.18 -1.02
N LYS A 286 17.69 13.98 -1.63
CA LYS A 286 17.36 14.84 -2.79
C LYS A 286 16.65 14.09 -3.94
N PHE A 287 16.74 12.76 -3.94
CA PHE A 287 16.12 11.85 -4.87
C PHE A 287 15.30 10.82 -4.09
N PRO A 288 13.95 10.84 -4.13
CA PRO A 288 13.16 9.76 -3.58
C PRO A 288 13.40 8.47 -4.40
N SER A 289 13.29 7.31 -3.74
CA SER A 289 13.67 6.03 -4.35
C SER A 289 12.70 4.90 -4.10
N LEU A 290 12.45 4.12 -5.15
CA LEU A 290 11.84 2.81 -5.11
C LEU A 290 12.94 1.77 -5.40
N ASN A 291 13.23 0.91 -4.42
CA ASN A 291 14.31 -0.07 -4.50
C ASN A 291 13.75 -1.48 -4.41
N LEU A 292 13.98 -2.28 -5.45
CA LEU A 292 13.64 -3.69 -5.50
C LEU A 292 14.91 -4.52 -5.33
N ALA A 293 15.00 -5.23 -4.21
CA ALA A 293 16.07 -6.19 -3.95
C ALA A 293 15.96 -7.43 -4.86
N SER A 294 16.91 -8.35 -4.74
CA SER A 294 16.95 -9.55 -5.59
C SER A 294 15.67 -10.37 -5.47
N GLY A 295 15.02 -10.69 -6.60
CA GLY A 295 13.78 -11.46 -6.62
C GLY A 295 12.54 -10.75 -6.06
N ALA A 296 12.65 -9.49 -5.63
CA ALA A 296 11.53 -8.66 -5.24
C ALA A 296 10.62 -8.35 -6.45
N LYS A 297 9.33 -8.15 -6.19
CA LYS A 297 8.31 -7.91 -7.21
C LYS A 297 7.47 -6.68 -6.88
N ALA A 298 7.25 -5.82 -7.85
CA ALA A 298 6.29 -4.74 -7.77
C ALA A 298 5.36 -4.75 -8.99
N TYR A 299 4.05 -4.74 -8.74
CA TYR A 299 3.01 -4.68 -9.76
C TYR A 299 2.18 -3.43 -9.49
N PHE A 300 2.17 -2.50 -10.44
CA PHE A 300 1.41 -1.25 -10.36
C PHE A 300 0.40 -1.21 -11.49
N ASN A 301 -0.86 -1.45 -11.17
CA ASN A 301 -1.97 -1.41 -12.11
C ASN A 301 -2.85 -0.18 -11.85
N GLY A 302 -2.89 0.73 -12.83
CA GLY A 302 -3.84 1.84 -12.89
C GLY A 302 -4.95 1.54 -13.89
N ARG A 303 -6.17 1.28 -13.40
CA ARG A 303 -7.32 0.83 -14.21
C ARG A 303 -7.95 1.92 -15.09
N GLY A 304 -7.74 3.17 -14.75
CA GLY A 304 -8.26 4.35 -15.43
C GLY A 304 -7.26 5.48 -15.35
N GLY A 305 -7.53 6.58 -16.02
CA GLY A 305 -6.58 7.69 -15.90
C GLY A 305 -6.97 8.95 -16.63
N GLY A 306 -7.57 8.87 -17.81
CA GLY A 306 -7.66 10.04 -18.68
C GLY A 306 -6.25 10.59 -18.95
N ASP A 307 -5.80 11.52 -18.10
CA ASP A 307 -4.45 12.11 -18.10
C ASP A 307 -3.53 11.62 -16.95
N TYR A 308 -4.03 10.80 -16.03
CA TYR A 308 -3.26 10.29 -14.88
C TYR A 308 -2.51 9.01 -15.24
N PRO A 309 -1.20 8.89 -14.92
CA PRO A 309 -0.42 7.68 -15.15
C PRO A 309 -0.69 6.61 -14.08
N ALA A 310 -0.27 5.37 -14.31
CA ALA A 310 -0.24 4.36 -13.24
C ALA A 310 0.92 4.60 -12.26
N MET A 311 2.06 5.08 -12.76
CA MET A 311 3.23 5.45 -11.96
C MET A 311 3.60 6.91 -12.20
N TYR A 312 3.65 7.72 -11.15
CA TYR A 312 3.95 9.14 -11.25
C TYR A 312 5.19 9.54 -10.44
N LEU A 313 6.25 9.97 -11.13
CA LEU A 313 7.54 10.32 -10.53
C LEU A 313 7.76 11.84 -10.63
N GLN A 314 7.00 12.61 -9.86
CA GLN A 314 7.02 14.08 -9.86
C GLN A 314 8.14 14.65 -9.00
N TYR A 315 9.41 14.28 -9.15
CA TYR A 315 10.46 15.01 -8.40
C TYR A 315 11.85 14.94 -9.01
N TYR A 316 12.76 15.78 -8.50
CA TYR A 316 14.09 16.16 -9.00
C TYR A 316 15.11 15.01 -9.26
N GLY A 317 14.76 13.96 -9.99
CA GLY A 317 15.63 12.81 -10.27
C GLY A 317 15.24 11.57 -9.45
N ALA A 318 13.94 11.28 -9.32
CA ALA A 318 13.46 10.08 -8.65
C ALA A 318 14.16 8.81 -9.19
N GLN A 319 14.46 7.87 -8.31
CA GLN A 319 15.20 6.67 -8.65
C GLN A 319 14.31 5.43 -8.54
N VAL A 320 14.35 4.59 -9.56
CA VAL A 320 13.72 3.27 -9.57
C VAL A 320 14.82 2.26 -9.83
N ASN A 321 15.16 1.47 -8.81
CA ASN A 321 16.32 0.59 -8.83
C ASN A 321 15.86 -0.87 -8.77
N LEU A 322 16.18 -1.64 -9.80
CA LEU A 322 15.86 -3.06 -9.91
C LEU A 322 17.15 -3.88 -9.82
N SER A 323 17.26 -4.67 -8.76
CA SER A 323 18.35 -5.63 -8.58
C SER A 323 18.14 -6.88 -9.42
N ARG A 324 19.14 -7.76 -9.44
CA ARG A 324 19.09 -9.06 -10.14
C ARG A 324 17.82 -9.84 -9.85
N ASN A 325 17.22 -10.43 -10.88
CA ASN A 325 16.01 -11.26 -10.80
C ASN A 325 14.76 -10.55 -10.22
N SER A 326 14.80 -9.24 -9.95
CA SER A 326 13.61 -8.49 -9.54
C SER A 326 12.63 -8.28 -10.70
N GLU A 327 11.39 -7.94 -10.37
CA GLU A 327 10.33 -7.69 -11.34
C GLU A 327 9.59 -6.38 -11.05
N LEU A 328 9.45 -5.53 -12.06
CA LEU A 328 8.56 -4.38 -12.05
C LEU A 328 7.62 -4.45 -13.25
N VAL A 329 6.33 -4.43 -13.00
CA VAL A 329 5.30 -4.34 -14.04
C VAL A 329 4.44 -3.12 -13.76
N VAL A 330 4.37 -2.21 -14.72
CA VAL A 330 3.52 -1.03 -14.66
C VAL A 330 2.51 -1.07 -15.79
N THR A 331 1.23 -1.13 -15.45
CA THR A 331 0.13 -1.13 -16.42
C THR A 331 -0.76 0.06 -16.17
N GLY A 332 -0.96 0.90 -17.18
CA GLY A 332 -1.86 2.05 -17.12
C GLY A 332 -2.78 2.15 -18.34
N ASP A 333 -3.78 3.03 -18.25
CA ASP A 333 -4.67 3.41 -19.36
C ASP A 333 -4.80 4.94 -19.43
N SER A 334 -3.76 5.60 -19.95
CA SER A 334 -3.60 7.06 -19.87
C SER A 334 -3.15 7.71 -21.17
N LYS A 335 -3.71 8.89 -21.47
CA LYS A 335 -3.27 9.76 -22.57
C LYS A 335 -1.87 10.33 -22.34
N LYS A 336 -1.44 10.45 -21.08
CA LYS A 336 -0.10 10.94 -20.68
C LYS A 336 0.84 9.80 -20.27
N GLY A 337 0.64 8.61 -20.83
CA GLY A 337 1.50 7.47 -20.59
C GLY A 337 1.22 6.71 -19.31
N ALA A 338 1.65 5.45 -19.28
CA ALA A 338 1.59 4.61 -18.08
C ALA A 338 2.53 5.12 -16.98
N VAL A 339 3.63 5.77 -17.38
CA VAL A 339 4.59 6.40 -16.48
C VAL A 339 4.70 7.88 -16.81
N ARG A 340 4.66 8.74 -15.80
CA ARG A 340 4.95 10.17 -15.95
C ARG A 340 6.11 10.56 -15.06
N SER A 341 7.02 11.38 -15.58
CA SER A 341 8.17 11.91 -14.84
C SER A 341 8.47 13.35 -15.24
N GLU A 342 8.58 14.25 -14.28
CA GLU A 342 8.64 15.69 -14.56
C GLU A 342 9.81 16.38 -13.86
N TYR A 343 10.00 17.67 -14.13
CA TYR A 343 11.05 18.51 -13.55
C TYR A 343 12.46 18.10 -13.96
N LYS A 344 13.18 17.29 -13.16
CA LYS A 344 14.51 16.75 -13.54
C LYS A 344 14.46 15.29 -13.99
N GLY A 345 13.26 14.73 -14.13
CA GLY A 345 13.10 13.37 -14.60
C GLY A 345 13.33 12.32 -13.56
N ALA A 346 13.61 11.12 -14.07
CA ALA A 346 13.78 9.93 -13.27
C ALA A 346 14.92 9.08 -13.84
N GLN A 347 15.57 8.31 -12.97
CA GLN A 347 16.53 7.29 -13.35
C GLN A 347 15.95 5.93 -13.04
N ILE A 348 15.79 5.11 -14.08
CA ILE A 348 15.33 3.73 -13.96
C ILE A 348 16.55 2.85 -14.22
N ASN A 349 17.06 2.24 -13.16
CA ASN A 349 18.29 1.45 -13.18
C ASN A 349 17.95 -0.04 -13.07
N LEU A 350 18.29 -0.79 -14.11
CA LEU A 350 18.00 -2.21 -14.25
C LEU A 350 19.30 -3.00 -14.21
N ASP A 351 19.48 -3.85 -13.21
CA ASP A 351 20.61 -4.76 -13.12
C ASP A 351 20.12 -6.21 -13.21
N SER A 352 20.15 -6.77 -14.42
CA SER A 352 19.69 -8.14 -14.70
C SER A 352 18.31 -8.48 -14.10
N PRO A 353 17.27 -7.65 -14.34
CA PRO A 353 15.94 -7.91 -13.80
C PRO A 353 15.37 -9.20 -14.38
N ARG A 354 14.51 -9.92 -13.64
CA ARG A 354 13.75 -11.04 -14.21
C ARG A 354 12.78 -10.54 -15.27
N ASN A 355 12.08 -9.45 -14.97
CA ASN A 355 11.12 -8.83 -15.86
C ASN A 355 11.02 -7.33 -15.54
N PHE A 356 11.06 -6.49 -16.56
CA PHE A 356 10.62 -5.10 -16.47
C PHE A 356 9.64 -4.87 -17.60
N GLU A 357 8.39 -4.58 -17.26
CA GLU A 357 7.32 -4.38 -18.23
C GLU A 357 6.60 -3.07 -17.96
N ILE A 358 6.40 -2.28 -19.01
CA ILE A 358 5.52 -1.12 -18.96
C ILE A 358 4.54 -1.25 -20.11
N THR A 359 3.26 -1.12 -19.79
CA THR A 359 2.16 -1.25 -20.72
C THR A 359 1.22 -0.05 -20.56
N ASN A 360 0.92 0.63 -21.66
CA ASN A 360 -0.17 1.60 -21.72
C ASN A 360 -1.28 1.07 -22.63
N LYS A 361 -2.43 0.75 -22.04
CA LYS A 361 -3.58 0.21 -22.76
C LYS A 361 -4.28 1.26 -23.62
N LYS A 362 -3.96 2.55 -23.46
CA LYS A 362 -4.54 3.64 -24.23
C LYS A 362 -3.99 3.68 -25.66
N ALA A 363 -4.86 3.43 -26.64
CA ALA A 363 -4.50 3.50 -28.05
C ALA A 363 -3.91 4.87 -28.44
N GLY A 364 -2.86 4.87 -29.26
CA GLY A 364 -2.13 6.06 -29.71
C GLY A 364 -1.30 6.76 -28.64
N ALA A 365 -1.47 6.42 -27.36
CA ALA A 365 -0.69 6.99 -26.29
C ALA A 365 0.66 6.30 -26.17
N GLN A 366 1.68 7.11 -25.88
CA GLN A 366 3.03 6.68 -25.56
C GLN A 366 3.11 5.99 -24.19
N LEU A 367 4.21 5.30 -23.92
CA LEU A 367 4.46 4.69 -22.61
C LEU A 367 4.78 5.69 -21.50
N PHE A 368 5.56 6.71 -21.86
CA PHE A 368 6.09 7.70 -20.94
C PHE A 368 5.54 9.08 -21.26
N TYR A 369 5.36 9.96 -20.28
CA TYR A 369 5.27 11.41 -20.43
C TYR A 369 6.36 12.03 -19.54
N SER A 370 7.51 12.32 -20.15
CA SER A 370 8.76 12.45 -19.39
C SER A 370 9.58 13.69 -19.71
N THR A 371 10.31 14.18 -18.71
CA THR A 371 11.41 15.16 -18.83
C THR A 371 12.70 14.50 -18.32
N ASN A 372 13.80 14.58 -19.07
CA ASN A 372 15.13 14.03 -18.83
C ASN A 372 15.15 12.68 -18.10
N THR A 373 14.32 11.73 -18.55
CA THR A 373 14.28 10.40 -17.96
C THR A 373 15.26 9.48 -18.66
N THR A 374 15.93 8.66 -17.87
CA THR A 374 16.90 7.70 -18.37
C THR A 374 16.55 6.30 -17.89
N ILE A 375 16.53 5.34 -18.81
CA ILE A 375 16.59 3.91 -18.49
C ILE A 375 18.03 3.46 -18.70
N ASN A 376 18.65 2.94 -17.64
CA ASN A 376 19.98 2.32 -17.66
C ASN A 376 19.82 0.83 -17.44
N ALA A 377 20.14 0.02 -18.44
CA ALA A 377 19.98 -1.42 -18.38
C ALA A 377 21.32 -2.13 -18.49
N LYS A 378 21.53 -3.09 -17.58
CA LYS A 378 22.69 -3.97 -17.55
C LYS A 378 22.24 -5.42 -17.57
N ASN A 379 22.97 -6.26 -18.30
CA ASN A 379 22.77 -7.71 -18.38
C ASN A 379 21.32 -8.12 -18.73
N VAL A 380 20.71 -7.40 -19.67
CA VAL A 380 19.40 -7.68 -20.24
C VAL A 380 19.56 -8.55 -21.49
N GLY A 381 18.81 -9.64 -21.58
CA GLY A 381 18.89 -10.50 -22.76
C GLY A 381 18.20 -9.91 -23.97
N ARG A 382 16.89 -9.66 -23.83
CA ARG A 382 16.04 -9.17 -24.90
C ARG A 382 15.16 -8.03 -24.44
N LEU A 383 14.98 -7.04 -25.32
CA LEU A 383 13.94 -6.02 -25.24
C LEU A 383 12.90 -6.33 -26.32
N SER A 384 11.66 -6.53 -25.88
CA SER A 384 10.49 -6.75 -26.73
C SER A 384 9.62 -5.51 -26.74
N THR A 385 9.11 -5.12 -27.90
CA THR A 385 8.33 -3.89 -28.06
C THR A 385 7.09 -4.11 -28.92
N TRP A 386 6.04 -3.33 -28.62
CA TRP A 386 4.79 -3.31 -29.39
C TRP A 386 4.44 -1.86 -29.72
N GLY A 387 3.91 -1.63 -30.93
CA GLY A 387 3.42 -0.31 -31.33
C GLY A 387 2.28 0.21 -30.45
N ARG A 388 1.89 1.47 -30.60
CA ARG A 388 0.85 2.14 -29.79
C ARG A 388 -0.59 1.78 -30.20
N THR A 389 -0.87 0.49 -30.37
CA THR A 389 -2.19 0.01 -30.79
C THR A 389 -3.24 0.10 -29.68
N GLY A 390 -2.81 0.06 -28.41
CA GLY A 390 -3.69 -0.04 -27.25
C GLY A 390 -4.14 -1.47 -26.96
N GLY A 391 -4.85 -1.67 -25.85
CA GLY A 391 -5.31 -2.97 -25.37
C GLY A 391 -4.28 -3.73 -24.53
N ASP A 392 -4.47 -5.04 -24.39
CA ASP A 392 -3.65 -5.90 -23.53
C ASP A 392 -2.34 -6.41 -24.20
N TYR A 393 -2.14 -6.10 -25.48
CA TYR A 393 -0.97 -6.52 -26.27
C TYR A 393 -0.71 -8.04 -26.22
N LEU A 394 -1.76 -8.82 -26.52
CA LEU A 394 -1.72 -10.28 -26.52
C LEU A 394 -0.97 -10.86 -27.74
N ASP A 395 -0.83 -10.08 -28.80
CA ASP A 395 -0.08 -10.47 -30.00
C ASP A 395 1.44 -10.52 -29.71
N PRO A 396 2.22 -11.26 -30.52
CA PRO A 396 3.69 -11.23 -30.42
C PRO A 396 4.27 -9.83 -30.58
N ALA A 397 5.46 -9.60 -29.99
CA ALA A 397 6.17 -8.34 -30.10
C ALA A 397 6.45 -7.96 -31.55
N THR A 398 6.24 -6.69 -31.90
CA THR A 398 6.53 -6.14 -33.23
C THR A 398 8.04 -6.11 -33.49
N ASN A 399 8.83 -5.76 -32.47
CA ASN A 399 10.30 -5.78 -32.57
C ASN A 399 10.93 -6.49 -31.37
N LEU A 400 12.05 -7.16 -31.64
CA LEU A 400 12.89 -7.83 -30.67
C LEU A 400 14.34 -7.33 -30.82
N PHE A 401 14.91 -6.80 -29.75
CA PHE A 401 16.26 -6.27 -29.72
C PHE A 401 17.15 -7.09 -28.77
N ASN A 402 18.35 -7.44 -29.22
CA ASN A 402 19.39 -8.00 -28.35
C ASN A 402 20.06 -6.85 -27.60
N ALA A 403 19.71 -6.68 -26.32
CA ALA A 403 19.93 -5.41 -25.63
C ALA A 403 21.19 -5.38 -24.76
N ARG A 404 21.68 -6.54 -24.28
CA ARG A 404 22.82 -6.73 -23.34
C ARG A 404 22.94 -5.60 -22.31
N ASN A 405 23.68 -4.54 -22.63
CA ASN A 405 23.73 -3.30 -21.86
C ASN A 405 23.29 -2.15 -22.76
N PHE A 406 22.36 -1.32 -22.28
CA PHE A 406 21.93 -0.15 -23.02
C PHE A 406 21.51 1.00 -22.11
N THR A 407 21.51 2.20 -22.68
CA THR A 407 20.94 3.40 -22.07
C THR A 407 20.02 4.09 -23.07
N VAL A 408 18.84 4.49 -22.62
CA VAL A 408 17.93 5.37 -23.40
C VAL A 408 17.64 6.60 -22.55
N ASN A 409 17.97 7.77 -23.08
CA ASN A 409 17.56 9.06 -22.51
C ASN A 409 16.42 9.64 -23.35
N PHE A 410 15.35 10.07 -22.69
CA PHE A 410 14.16 10.55 -23.37
C PHE A 410 13.40 11.63 -22.58
N GLY A 411 12.67 12.43 -23.34
CA GLY A 411 11.83 13.52 -22.88
C GLY A 411 12.64 14.77 -22.59
N LYS A 412 12.51 15.84 -23.38
CA LYS A 412 13.19 17.13 -23.06
C LYS A 412 12.30 18.08 -22.26
N ILE A 413 11.02 18.15 -22.62
CA ILE A 413 9.98 18.96 -21.96
C ILE A 413 8.68 18.15 -22.05
N CYS A 414 8.54 17.15 -21.18
CA CYS A 414 7.34 16.30 -21.09
C CYS A 414 6.80 15.79 -22.45
N ASN A 415 7.68 15.50 -23.42
CA ASN A 415 7.31 15.15 -24.79
C ASN A 415 7.72 13.71 -25.16
N SER A 416 8.42 13.04 -24.26
CA SER A 416 8.84 11.63 -24.36
C SER A 416 9.69 11.28 -25.57
N LYS A 417 10.20 12.30 -26.28
CA LYS A 417 11.06 12.13 -27.43
C LYS A 417 12.38 11.51 -27.00
N THR A 418 12.78 10.46 -27.69
CA THR A 418 14.09 9.87 -27.49
C THR A 418 15.17 10.89 -27.83
N LEU A 419 16.03 11.18 -26.86
CA LEU A 419 17.10 12.16 -26.97
C LEU A 419 18.42 11.49 -27.33
N SER A 420 18.70 10.33 -26.75
CA SER A 420 19.85 9.51 -27.09
C SER A 420 19.62 8.05 -26.75
N VAL A 421 20.34 7.20 -27.49
CA VAL A 421 20.34 5.75 -27.33
C VAL A 421 21.79 5.27 -27.38
N THR A 422 22.13 4.30 -26.53
CA THR A 422 23.42 3.60 -26.56
C THR A 422 23.17 2.14 -26.28
N GLY A 423 23.78 1.22 -27.06
CA GLY A 423 23.60 -0.23 -26.88
C GLY A 423 22.34 -0.83 -27.50
N LEU A 424 21.52 -0.01 -28.18
CA LEU A 424 20.41 -0.42 -29.04
C LEU A 424 20.59 0.21 -30.44
N PRO A 425 19.84 -0.23 -31.47
CA PRO A 425 19.87 0.39 -32.79
C PRO A 425 19.62 1.91 -32.75
N GLU A 426 20.29 2.65 -33.62
CA GLU A 426 20.22 4.12 -33.66
C GLU A 426 18.84 4.68 -34.01
N ASP A 427 17.97 3.86 -34.61
CA ASP A 427 16.59 4.17 -34.96
C ASP A 427 15.59 3.80 -33.84
N PHE A 428 16.04 3.24 -32.71
CA PHE A 428 15.16 2.95 -31.58
C PHE A 428 14.55 4.25 -31.02
N ARG A 429 13.22 4.33 -30.96
CA ARG A 429 12.48 5.48 -30.41
C ARG A 429 11.46 5.03 -29.38
N MET A 430 11.65 5.41 -28.12
CA MET A 430 10.75 5.11 -27.00
C MET A 430 9.32 5.60 -27.24
N GLU A 431 9.15 6.73 -27.93
CA GLU A 431 7.85 7.33 -28.21
C GLU A 431 6.96 6.50 -29.17
N ASP A 432 7.51 5.50 -29.85
CA ASP A 432 6.77 4.70 -30.85
C ASP A 432 6.01 3.52 -30.23
N TYR A 433 6.27 3.22 -28.96
CA TYR A 433 5.77 2.01 -28.32
C TYR A 433 4.64 2.28 -27.32
N GLY A 434 3.70 1.34 -27.27
CA GLY A 434 2.62 1.26 -26.27
C GLY A 434 2.85 0.17 -25.22
N LYS A 435 3.81 -0.73 -25.47
CA LYS A 435 4.32 -1.72 -24.51
C LYS A 435 5.82 -1.97 -24.74
N ILE A 436 6.56 -2.10 -23.65
CA ILE A 436 7.91 -2.68 -23.65
C ILE A 436 8.00 -3.77 -22.58
N SER A 437 8.78 -4.81 -22.85
CA SER A 437 9.11 -5.86 -21.89
C SER A 437 10.58 -6.23 -22.01
N LEU A 438 11.29 -6.28 -20.89
CA LEU A 438 12.70 -6.60 -20.79
C LEU A 438 12.87 -7.78 -19.86
N LYS A 439 13.64 -8.77 -20.30
CA LYS A 439 13.98 -9.95 -19.49
C LYS A 439 15.49 -10.06 -19.36
N GLY A 440 15.97 -10.22 -18.14
CA GLY A 440 17.37 -10.52 -17.82
C GLY A 440 17.72 -11.95 -18.18
N GLY A 441 19.03 -12.22 -18.26
CA GLY A 441 19.53 -13.58 -18.49
C GLY A 441 19.60 -14.01 -19.97
N GLY A 442 19.85 -13.09 -20.90
CA GLY A 442 20.35 -13.51 -22.21
C GLY A 442 21.80 -13.97 -22.08
N ILE A 443 22.03 -15.26 -22.30
CA ILE A 443 23.35 -15.83 -22.57
C ILE A 443 23.84 -15.27 -23.91
#